data_AF-A0AAW2ZLH8-F1
#
_entry.id   AF-A0AAW2ZLH8-F1
#
_cell.length_a   1.000
_cell.length_b   1.000
_cell.length_c   1.000
_cell.angle_alpha   90.00
_cell.angle_beta   90.00
_cell.angle_gamma   90.00
#
_symmetry.space_group_name_H-M   'P 1'
#
loop_
_entity.id
_entity.type
_entity.pdbx_description
1 polymer ?
#
loop_
_entity_poly.entity_id
_entity_poly.type
_entity_poly.pdbx_seq_one_letter_code
_entity_poly.pdbx_strand_id
1 'polypeptide(L)'
;MDCEMCYTKNGLELTRITLVGEDGSTIYDEFVKPESPITDYNTRYSGITEKHLENVTRTYQQARDQVLELVSKDTILVGHSLENDLTSLHLIHRKIIDTAISYSDLAVPESVNIYKKSLRTLSFQYLNRAIQEGSNGHDSVEDALAALDLVKLKFVKGPLFGRQDKGSGGAIMGESVIELINKNDKNFSLVDRSNALTKITAGAASTISGRNDKELVDRAIKEIRSEYNDVTWLHLYDLNDCYENKSENLDQALSDINDSVKQVYDALPKNCMCVIMGGCGNLYAVENMINNGEDNDKIDNFVHKISTGFVLCGIK
;
A
#
# COMPACT_ATOMS: atom_id res chain seq x y z
N MET A 1 -13.96 -15.01 11.34
CA MET A 1 -15.23 -15.75 11.25
C MET A 1 -15.43 -16.10 9.81
N ASP A 2 -15.85 -17.33 9.57
CA ASP A 2 -16.16 -17.85 8.23
C ASP A 2 -17.15 -19.01 8.34
N CYS A 3 -18.02 -19.17 7.35
CA CYS A 3 -19.05 -20.19 7.29
C CYS A 3 -19.01 -20.91 5.94
N GLU A 4 -19.27 -22.21 5.99
CA GLU A 4 -19.51 -23.01 4.79
C GLU A 4 -21.00 -23.30 4.65
N MET A 5 -21.47 -23.32 3.40
CA MET A 5 -22.88 -23.55 3.07
C MET A 5 -23.02 -24.59 1.96
N CYS A 6 -24.17 -25.26 1.94
CA CYS A 6 -24.62 -26.13 0.86
C CYS A 6 -25.91 -25.60 0.23
N TYR A 7 -26.24 -26.09 -0.97
CA TYR A 7 -27.53 -25.84 -1.59
C TYR A 7 -28.57 -26.88 -1.16
N THR A 8 -29.74 -26.39 -0.81
CA THR A 8 -30.96 -27.17 -0.58
C THR A 8 -32.09 -26.61 -1.45
N LYS A 9 -33.27 -27.24 -1.37
CA LYS A 9 -34.49 -26.71 -2.01
C LYS A 9 -34.90 -25.31 -1.52
N ASN A 10 -34.40 -24.88 -0.35
CA ASN A 10 -34.72 -23.58 0.25
C ASN A 10 -33.63 -22.52 -0.03
N GLY A 11 -32.57 -22.87 -0.74
CA GLY A 11 -31.43 -21.99 -1.02
C GLY A 11 -30.15 -22.45 -0.31
N LEU A 12 -29.29 -21.51 0.05
CA LEU A 12 -28.06 -21.79 0.80
C LEU A 12 -28.40 -22.02 2.28
N GLU A 13 -27.96 -23.15 2.83
CA GLU A 13 -28.08 -23.49 4.25
C GLU A 13 -26.68 -23.73 4.85
N LEU A 14 -26.50 -23.34 6.11
CA LEU A 14 -25.26 -23.46 6.88
C LEU A 14 -24.87 -24.93 7.09
N THR A 15 -23.61 -25.27 6.84
CA THR A 15 -23.05 -26.62 7.05
C THR A 15 -21.81 -26.65 7.93
N ARG A 16 -21.10 -25.54 8.06
CA ARG A 16 -19.98 -25.39 9.02
C ARG A 16 -19.84 -23.93 9.43
N ILE A 17 -19.45 -23.70 10.66
CA ILE A 17 -19.17 -22.35 11.17
C ILE A 17 -17.89 -22.35 11.98
N THR A 18 -17.05 -21.35 11.71
CA THR A 18 -15.75 -21.18 12.35
C THR A 18 -15.59 -19.78 12.94
N LEU A 19 -15.21 -19.72 14.22
CA LEU A 19 -14.77 -18.53 14.94
C LEU A 19 -13.33 -18.74 15.43
N VAL A 20 -12.47 -17.77 15.11
CA VAL A 20 -11.09 -17.71 15.59
C VAL A 20 -10.91 -16.49 16.49
N GLY A 21 -10.09 -16.63 17.52
CA GLY A 21 -9.72 -15.57 18.45
C GLY A 21 -8.71 -14.60 17.86
N GLU A 22 -8.52 -13.46 18.53
CA GLU A 22 -7.54 -12.46 18.12
C GLU A 22 -6.11 -13.02 18.10
N ASP A 23 -5.80 -13.99 18.97
CA ASP A 23 -4.50 -14.68 19.00
C ASP A 23 -4.33 -15.71 17.87
N GLY A 24 -5.38 -15.97 17.09
CA GLY A 24 -5.41 -16.99 16.03
C GLY A 24 -5.81 -18.38 16.53
N SER A 25 -6.22 -18.54 17.79
CA SER A 25 -6.76 -19.82 18.28
C SER A 25 -8.16 -20.08 17.75
N THR A 26 -8.50 -21.34 17.45
CA THR A 26 -9.87 -21.72 17.07
C THR A 26 -10.76 -21.74 18.32
N ILE A 27 -11.74 -20.84 18.38
CA ILE A 27 -12.69 -20.73 19.50
C ILE A 27 -13.89 -21.66 19.28
N TYR A 28 -14.34 -21.74 18.03
CA TYR A 28 -15.50 -22.54 17.64
C TYR A 28 -15.30 -23.03 16.21
N ASP A 29 -15.49 -24.31 15.95
CA ASP A 29 -15.43 -24.92 14.62
C ASP A 29 -16.32 -26.17 14.64
N GLU A 30 -17.53 -26.05 14.11
CA GLU A 30 -18.53 -27.12 14.17
C GLU A 30 -19.23 -27.28 12.83
N PHE A 31 -19.47 -28.55 12.45
CA PHE A 31 -20.40 -28.87 11.38
C PHE A 31 -21.84 -28.75 11.88
N VAL A 32 -22.72 -28.29 10.99
CA VAL A 32 -24.14 -28.06 11.24
C VAL A 32 -24.94 -28.91 10.28
N LYS A 33 -25.98 -29.58 10.81
CA LYS A 33 -26.91 -30.35 9.99
C LYS A 33 -27.91 -29.39 9.33
N PRO A 34 -27.98 -29.33 7.98
CA PRO A 34 -29.01 -28.56 7.29
C PRO A 34 -30.41 -29.07 7.64
N GLU A 35 -31.39 -28.17 7.68
CA GLU A 35 -32.78 -28.53 7.99
C GLU A 35 -33.44 -29.25 6.81
N SER A 36 -33.04 -28.88 5.59
CA SER A 36 -33.54 -29.49 4.36
C SER A 36 -32.57 -30.53 3.79
N PRO A 37 -33.08 -31.50 3.01
CA PRO A 37 -32.23 -32.38 2.22
C PRO A 37 -31.31 -31.58 1.28
N ILE A 38 -30.02 -31.90 1.32
CA ILE A 38 -28.99 -31.27 0.50
C ILE A 38 -29.16 -31.71 -0.95
N THR A 39 -29.17 -30.74 -1.87
CA THR A 39 -29.19 -30.99 -3.32
C THR A 39 -27.80 -30.89 -3.93
N ASP A 40 -26.93 -30.04 -3.37
CA ASP A 40 -25.53 -29.92 -3.74
C ASP A 40 -24.71 -29.48 -2.51
N TYR A 41 -23.69 -30.24 -2.14
CA TYR A 41 -22.79 -29.93 -1.02
C TYR A 41 -21.92 -28.70 -1.27
N ASN A 42 -21.88 -28.21 -2.51
CA ASN A 42 -21.08 -27.07 -2.93
C ASN A 42 -19.57 -27.31 -2.68
N THR A 43 -19.12 -28.57 -2.69
CA THR A 43 -17.81 -29.03 -2.20
C THR A 43 -16.64 -28.24 -2.77
N ARG A 44 -16.72 -27.82 -4.04
CA ARG A 44 -15.67 -27.02 -4.68
C ARG A 44 -15.39 -25.71 -3.94
N TYR A 45 -16.40 -25.09 -3.38
CA TYR A 45 -16.31 -23.80 -2.69
C TYR A 45 -16.48 -23.92 -1.18
N SER A 46 -16.99 -25.05 -0.68
CA SER A 46 -17.27 -25.24 0.74
C SER A 46 -16.34 -26.22 1.46
N GLY A 47 -15.65 -27.08 0.71
CA GLY A 47 -14.93 -28.24 1.25
C GLY A 47 -15.82 -29.29 1.93
N ILE A 48 -17.14 -29.11 1.93
CA ILE A 48 -18.07 -30.02 2.58
C ILE A 48 -18.34 -31.22 1.68
N THR A 49 -18.28 -32.41 2.28
CA THR A 49 -18.62 -33.68 1.64
C THR A 49 -19.75 -34.34 2.40
N GLU A 50 -20.44 -35.28 1.76
CA GLU A 50 -21.46 -36.11 2.42
C GLU A 50 -20.92 -36.80 3.69
N LYS A 51 -19.68 -37.29 3.62
CA LYS A 51 -19.01 -37.93 4.75
C LYS A 51 -18.81 -36.98 5.94
N HIS A 52 -18.58 -35.69 5.70
CA HIS A 52 -18.48 -34.70 6.79
C HIS A 52 -19.79 -34.55 7.55
N LEU A 53 -20.94 -34.72 6.87
CA LEU A 53 -22.27 -34.48 7.44
C LEU A 53 -23.02 -35.76 7.87
N GLU A 54 -22.53 -36.95 7.52
CA GLU A 54 -23.21 -38.24 7.75
C GLU A 54 -23.69 -38.44 9.20
N ASN A 55 -22.87 -38.05 10.17
CA ASN A 55 -23.13 -38.23 11.61
C ASN A 55 -23.35 -36.91 12.37
N VAL A 56 -23.48 -35.80 11.65
CA VAL A 56 -23.68 -34.49 12.27
C VAL A 56 -25.11 -34.38 12.78
N THR A 57 -25.23 -34.08 14.07
CA THR A 57 -26.53 -33.97 14.76
C THR A 57 -26.81 -32.55 15.27
N ARG A 58 -25.77 -31.69 15.30
CA ARG A 58 -25.89 -30.29 15.71
C ARG A 58 -26.86 -29.57 14.79
N THR A 59 -27.93 -29.02 15.37
CA THR A 59 -28.92 -28.26 14.60
C THR A 59 -28.44 -26.84 14.36
N TYR A 60 -29.04 -26.19 13.36
CA TYR A 60 -28.83 -24.78 13.10
C TYR A 60 -29.05 -23.90 14.35
N GLN A 61 -30.13 -24.12 15.09
CA GLN A 61 -30.44 -23.35 16.31
C GLN A 61 -29.35 -23.51 17.37
N GLN A 62 -28.86 -24.74 17.60
CA GLN A 62 -27.79 -24.98 18.56
C GLN A 62 -26.48 -24.29 18.17
N ALA A 63 -26.11 -24.34 16.89
CA ALA A 63 -24.93 -23.65 16.39
C ALA A 63 -25.05 -22.13 16.54
N ARG A 64 -26.22 -21.58 16.16
CA ARG A 64 -26.51 -20.14 16.28
C ARG A 64 -26.52 -19.67 17.73
N ASP A 65 -27.13 -20.42 18.64
CA ASP A 65 -27.16 -20.08 20.06
C ASP A 65 -25.73 -20.05 20.63
N GLN A 66 -24.89 -21.01 20.25
CA GLN A 66 -23.48 -21.01 20.65
C GLN A 66 -22.71 -19.79 20.12
N VAL A 67 -22.97 -19.38 18.88
CA VAL A 67 -22.39 -18.14 18.33
C VAL A 67 -22.85 -16.92 19.12
N LEU A 68 -24.13 -16.83 19.49
CA LEU A 68 -24.67 -15.72 20.27
C LEU A 68 -24.12 -15.65 21.70
N GLU A 69 -23.70 -16.79 22.28
CA GLU A 69 -22.98 -16.83 23.56
C GLU A 69 -21.54 -16.30 23.43
N LEU A 70 -20.87 -16.57 22.30
CA LEU A 70 -19.48 -16.19 22.06
C LEU A 70 -19.33 -14.77 21.46
N VAL A 71 -20.33 -14.31 20.73
CA VAL A 71 -20.32 -13.03 20.00
C VAL A 71 -21.32 -12.07 20.62
N SER A 72 -20.79 -11.09 21.35
CA SER A 72 -21.58 -10.00 21.92
C SER A 72 -21.78 -8.86 20.90
N LYS A 73 -22.70 -7.93 21.21
CA LYS A 73 -22.87 -6.67 20.46
C LYS A 73 -21.59 -5.83 20.37
N ASP A 74 -20.66 -6.02 21.31
CA ASP A 74 -19.43 -5.24 21.43
C ASP A 74 -18.23 -5.93 20.78
N THR A 75 -18.32 -7.22 20.49
CA THR A 75 -17.34 -8.01 19.73
C THR A 75 -17.17 -7.41 18.34
N ILE A 76 -15.93 -7.27 17.86
CA ILE A 76 -15.67 -6.86 16.47
C ILE A 76 -15.55 -8.13 15.64
N LEU A 77 -16.46 -8.34 14.67
CA LEU A 77 -16.38 -9.46 13.75
C LEU A 77 -15.42 -9.13 12.61
N VAL A 78 -14.51 -10.07 12.33
CA VAL A 78 -13.55 -9.99 11.22
C VAL A 78 -13.80 -11.17 10.28
N GLY A 79 -13.81 -10.90 8.98
CA GLY A 79 -13.99 -11.92 7.94
C GLY A 79 -13.85 -11.33 6.53
N HIS A 80 -14.32 -12.07 5.53
CA HIS A 80 -14.24 -11.67 4.13
C HIS A 80 -15.59 -11.86 3.43
N SER A 81 -16.21 -10.77 2.99
CA SER A 81 -17.58 -10.79 2.44
C SER A 81 -18.59 -11.43 3.40
N LEU A 82 -18.56 -10.97 4.65
CA LEU A 82 -19.36 -11.50 5.77
C LEU A 82 -20.87 -11.36 5.57
N GLU A 83 -21.33 -10.68 4.51
CA GLU A 83 -22.76 -10.59 4.21
C GLU A 83 -23.41 -11.97 4.08
N ASN A 84 -22.72 -12.95 3.50
CA ASN A 84 -23.27 -14.28 3.27
C ASN A 84 -23.34 -15.08 4.57
N ASP A 85 -22.28 -15.01 5.39
CA ASP A 85 -22.19 -15.62 6.71
C ASP A 85 -23.25 -15.10 7.67
N LEU A 86 -23.41 -13.77 7.73
CA LEU A 86 -24.39 -13.15 8.62
C LEU A 86 -25.82 -13.42 8.16
N THR A 87 -26.04 -13.52 6.84
CA THR A 87 -27.33 -13.91 6.27
C THR A 87 -27.67 -15.36 6.62
N SER A 88 -26.72 -16.29 6.49
CA SER A 88 -26.93 -17.71 6.80
C SER A 88 -27.21 -17.94 8.28
N LEU A 89 -26.67 -17.11 9.17
CA LEU A 89 -26.91 -17.14 10.62
C LEU A 89 -28.11 -16.31 11.09
N HIS A 90 -28.79 -15.61 10.18
CA HIS A 90 -29.84 -14.65 10.51
C HIS A 90 -29.40 -13.70 11.64
N LEU A 91 -28.20 -13.13 11.50
CA LEU A 91 -27.56 -12.28 12.50
C LEU A 91 -27.34 -10.87 11.94
N ILE A 92 -27.75 -9.86 12.70
CA ILE A 92 -27.44 -8.45 12.40
C ILE A 92 -26.37 -8.00 13.39
N HIS A 93 -25.20 -7.63 12.87
CA HIS A 93 -24.08 -7.13 13.68
C HIS A 93 -23.57 -5.80 13.13
N ARG A 94 -23.19 -4.87 14.01
CA ARG A 94 -22.78 -3.50 13.60
C ARG A 94 -21.27 -3.27 13.60
N LYS A 95 -20.51 -4.06 14.35
CA LYS A 95 -19.05 -3.90 14.48
C LYS A 95 -18.36 -4.95 13.62
N ILE A 96 -18.19 -4.64 12.34
CA ILE A 96 -17.63 -5.56 11.35
C ILE A 96 -16.43 -4.91 10.66
N ILE A 97 -15.33 -5.66 10.56
CA ILE A 97 -14.22 -5.37 9.66
C ILE A 97 -14.23 -6.44 8.56
N ASP A 98 -14.76 -6.05 7.41
CA ASP A 98 -14.79 -6.92 6.23
C ASP A 98 -13.56 -6.67 5.37
N THR A 99 -12.74 -7.70 5.13
CA THR A 99 -11.52 -7.57 4.33
C THR A 99 -11.81 -7.32 2.85
N ALA A 100 -12.94 -7.80 2.31
CA ALA A 100 -13.34 -7.55 0.93
C ALA A 100 -13.63 -6.06 0.68
N ILE A 101 -14.12 -5.36 1.70
CA ILE A 101 -14.37 -3.90 1.68
C ILE A 101 -13.13 -3.12 2.11
N SER A 102 -12.40 -3.62 3.11
CA SER A 102 -11.22 -2.94 3.64
C SER A 102 -10.09 -2.85 2.61
N TYR A 103 -10.02 -3.81 1.69
CA TYR A 103 -9.06 -3.86 0.58
C TYR A 103 -9.67 -3.47 -0.77
N SER A 104 -10.90 -2.93 -0.80
CA SER A 104 -11.49 -2.37 -2.01
C SER A 104 -11.18 -0.88 -2.17
N ASP A 105 -11.23 -0.43 -3.42
CA ASP A 105 -11.02 0.95 -3.81
C ASP A 105 -12.30 1.75 -3.48
N LEU A 106 -12.20 2.78 -2.62
CA LEU A 106 -13.36 3.63 -2.26
C LEU A 106 -13.64 4.74 -3.27
N ALA A 107 -12.76 4.92 -4.24
CA ALA A 107 -12.90 5.98 -5.24
C ALA A 107 -13.95 5.64 -6.31
N VAL A 108 -14.61 4.48 -6.24
CA VAL A 108 -15.63 4.10 -7.20
C VAL A 108 -17.00 4.56 -6.71
N PRO A 109 -17.76 5.37 -7.50
CA PRO A 109 -19.11 5.77 -7.14
C PRO A 109 -19.98 4.57 -6.82
N GLU A 110 -20.93 4.72 -5.90
CA GLU A 110 -21.86 3.68 -5.43
C GLU A 110 -22.64 2.98 -6.58
N SER A 111 -22.73 3.63 -7.74
CA SER A 111 -23.33 3.12 -8.98
C SER A 111 -22.46 2.15 -9.78
N VAL A 112 -21.19 1.95 -9.41
CA VAL A 112 -20.26 1.09 -10.13
C VAL A 112 -20.00 -0.16 -9.27
N ASN A 113 -20.16 -1.31 -9.88
CA ASN A 113 -19.90 -2.60 -9.24
C ASN A 113 -18.44 -2.66 -8.77
N ILE A 114 -18.23 -2.51 -7.46
CA ILE A 114 -16.91 -2.63 -6.84
C ILE A 114 -16.53 -4.10 -6.95
N TYR A 115 -15.60 -4.42 -7.85
CA TYR A 115 -15.04 -5.76 -7.94
C TYR A 115 -14.31 -6.08 -6.63
N LYS A 116 -14.97 -6.80 -5.72
CA LYS A 116 -14.38 -7.35 -4.49
C LYS A 116 -13.30 -8.34 -4.91
N LYS A 117 -12.05 -8.10 -4.50
CA LYS A 117 -10.98 -9.09 -4.67
C LYS A 117 -11.27 -10.28 -3.76
N SER A 118 -11.04 -11.50 -4.26
CA SER A 118 -11.21 -12.72 -3.47
C SER A 118 -10.19 -12.77 -2.33
N LEU A 119 -10.54 -13.45 -1.23
CA LEU A 119 -9.64 -13.70 -0.11
C LEU A 119 -8.33 -14.35 -0.57
N ARG A 120 -8.40 -15.37 -1.44
CA ARG A 120 -7.22 -16.00 -2.07
C ARG A 120 -6.29 -14.99 -2.74
N THR A 121 -6.84 -14.03 -3.49
CA THR A 121 -6.03 -12.99 -4.14
C THR A 121 -5.37 -12.09 -3.11
N LEU A 122 -6.10 -11.66 -2.08
CA LEU A 122 -5.58 -10.78 -1.03
C LEU A 122 -4.49 -11.48 -0.19
N SER A 123 -4.73 -12.72 0.21
CA SER A 123 -3.80 -13.55 0.97
C SER A 123 -2.50 -13.78 0.21
N PHE A 124 -2.60 -14.10 -1.09
CA PHE A 124 -1.41 -14.24 -1.92
C PHE A 124 -0.67 -12.90 -2.05
N GLN A 125 -1.38 -11.82 -2.37
CA GLN A 125 -0.76 -10.52 -2.65
C GLN A 125 -0.10 -9.88 -1.41
N TYR A 126 -0.72 -9.98 -0.23
CA TYR A 126 -0.31 -9.22 0.95
C TYR A 126 0.32 -10.07 2.06
N LEU A 127 -0.03 -11.35 2.14
CA LEU A 127 0.53 -12.28 3.15
C LEU A 127 1.53 -13.27 2.54
N ASN A 128 1.69 -13.28 1.20
CA ASN A 128 2.46 -14.30 0.48
C ASN A 128 2.03 -15.73 0.85
N ARG A 129 0.72 -15.92 1.08
CA ARG A 129 0.11 -17.18 1.50
C ARG A 129 -0.85 -17.67 0.40
N ALA A 130 -0.60 -18.86 -0.12
CA ALA A 130 -1.56 -19.56 -0.96
C ALA A 130 -2.56 -20.29 -0.05
N ILE A 131 -3.85 -20.02 -0.25
CA ILE A 131 -4.97 -20.61 0.49
C ILE A 131 -5.98 -21.15 -0.53
N GLN A 132 -6.88 -22.03 -0.10
CA GLN A 132 -7.90 -22.64 -0.97
C GLN A 132 -7.28 -23.38 -2.17
N GLU A 133 -6.11 -23.99 -1.97
CA GLU A 133 -5.38 -24.72 -3.01
C GLU A 133 -5.87 -26.18 -3.13
N GLY A 134 -5.92 -26.69 -4.36
CA GLY A 134 -6.31 -28.06 -4.65
C GLY A 134 -7.81 -28.25 -4.96
N SER A 135 -8.23 -29.51 -5.01
CA SER A 135 -9.59 -29.91 -5.41
C SER A 135 -10.53 -30.18 -4.23
N ASN A 136 -10.04 -30.04 -3.00
CA ASN A 136 -10.77 -30.45 -1.79
C ASN A 136 -11.75 -29.39 -1.27
N GLY A 137 -11.81 -28.22 -1.91
CA GLY A 137 -12.65 -27.10 -1.50
C GLY A 137 -11.97 -26.17 -0.50
N HIS A 138 -12.76 -25.30 0.13
CA HIS A 138 -12.29 -24.34 1.10
C HIS A 138 -12.22 -24.95 2.52
N ASP A 139 -11.41 -24.34 3.38
CA ASP A 139 -11.37 -24.63 4.81
C ASP A 139 -11.63 -23.35 5.60
N SER A 140 -12.83 -23.24 6.17
CA SER A 140 -13.22 -22.09 6.98
C SER A 140 -12.23 -21.67 8.08
N VAL A 141 -11.40 -22.57 8.63
CA VAL A 141 -10.36 -22.18 9.60
C VAL A 141 -9.23 -21.43 8.93
N GLU A 142 -8.71 -21.94 7.81
CA GLU A 142 -7.72 -21.27 6.98
C GLU A 142 -8.23 -19.88 6.54
N ASP A 143 -9.48 -19.80 6.08
CA ASP A 143 -10.09 -18.58 5.58
C ASP A 143 -10.32 -17.55 6.69
N ALA A 144 -10.85 -17.98 7.84
CA ALA A 144 -11.03 -17.10 9.00
C ALA A 144 -9.69 -16.54 9.52
N LEU A 145 -8.62 -17.35 9.55
CA LEU A 145 -7.28 -16.91 9.94
C LEU A 145 -6.66 -15.97 8.91
N ALA A 146 -6.80 -16.26 7.62
CA ALA A 146 -6.28 -15.39 6.56
C ALA A 146 -6.94 -14.01 6.58
N ALA A 147 -8.26 -13.95 6.81
CA ALA A 147 -8.96 -12.68 6.97
C ALA A 147 -8.49 -11.90 8.20
N LEU A 148 -8.28 -12.58 9.34
CA LEU A 148 -7.74 -11.96 10.56
C LEU A 148 -6.33 -11.40 10.33
N ASP A 149 -5.45 -12.16 9.70
CA ASP A 149 -4.07 -11.75 9.42
C ASP A 149 -4.00 -10.55 8.48
N LEU A 150 -4.89 -10.47 7.48
CA LEU A 150 -5.01 -9.29 6.63
C LEU A 150 -5.40 -8.05 7.45
N VAL A 151 -6.37 -8.16 8.36
CA VAL A 151 -6.76 -7.03 9.22
C VAL A 151 -5.61 -6.60 10.13
N LYS A 152 -4.90 -7.56 10.76
CA LYS A 152 -3.71 -7.27 11.57
C LYS A 152 -2.63 -6.56 10.76
N LEU A 153 -2.35 -7.04 9.55
CA LEU A 153 -1.39 -6.40 8.65
C LEU A 153 -1.80 -4.96 8.35
N LYS A 154 -3.09 -4.71 8.09
CA LYS A 154 -3.62 -3.37 7.84
C LYS A 154 -3.52 -2.46 9.07
N PHE A 155 -3.67 -2.98 10.29
CA PHE A 155 -3.41 -2.19 11.49
C PHE A 155 -1.94 -1.80 11.63
N VAL A 156 -1.01 -2.70 11.30
CA VAL A 156 0.43 -2.42 11.34
C VAL A 156 0.84 -1.44 10.23
N LYS A 157 0.27 -1.56 9.04
CA LYS A 157 0.63 -0.76 7.85
C LYS A 157 -0.21 0.50 7.67
N GLY A 158 -1.27 0.66 8.45
CA GLY A 158 -2.21 1.77 8.39
C GLY A 158 -3.47 1.49 7.53
N PRO A 159 -4.54 2.27 7.75
CA PRO A 159 -5.88 2.02 7.19
C PRO A 159 -5.96 2.09 5.64
N LEU A 160 -4.95 2.67 5.00
CA LEU A 160 -4.89 2.84 3.55
C LEU A 160 -4.15 1.71 2.83
N PHE A 161 -3.43 0.88 3.59
CA PHE A 161 -2.69 -0.24 3.03
C PHE A 161 -3.59 -1.19 2.24
N GLY A 162 -3.17 -1.52 1.02
CA GLY A 162 -3.84 -2.49 0.15
C GLY A 162 -4.96 -1.95 -0.74
N ARG A 163 -5.21 -0.64 -0.76
CA ARG A 163 -6.09 0.04 -1.74
C ARG A 163 -5.33 0.35 -3.03
N GLN A 164 -5.94 0.16 -4.20
CA GLN A 164 -5.39 0.55 -5.48
C GLN A 164 -5.94 1.92 -5.88
N ASP A 165 -5.09 2.95 -5.91
CA ASP A 165 -5.44 4.18 -6.60
C ASP A 165 -5.38 3.93 -8.11
N LYS A 166 -6.55 3.82 -8.74
CA LYS A 166 -6.68 3.90 -10.19
C LYS A 166 -6.62 5.37 -10.62
N GLY A 167 -5.46 5.98 -10.43
CA GLY A 167 -5.12 7.32 -10.88
C GLY A 167 -3.62 7.53 -10.74
N SER A 168 -2.92 7.64 -11.86
CA SER A 168 -1.50 8.04 -11.98
C SER A 168 -0.49 7.29 -11.09
N GLY A 169 0.15 6.27 -11.69
CA GLY A 169 1.50 5.81 -11.33
C GLY A 169 1.84 5.79 -9.84
N GLY A 170 1.41 4.73 -9.13
CA GLY A 170 1.99 4.30 -7.85
C GLY A 170 2.41 5.44 -6.90
N ALA A 171 1.44 6.23 -6.42
CA ALA A 171 1.72 7.31 -5.49
C ALA A 171 1.46 6.87 -4.05
N ILE A 172 2.46 7.11 -3.21
CA ILE A 172 2.39 7.30 -1.75
C ILE A 172 1.21 8.23 -1.44
N MET A 173 0.37 7.93 -0.43
CA MET A 173 -0.78 8.80 -0.15
C MET A 173 -0.35 10.16 0.41
N GLY A 174 -0.69 11.19 -0.35
CA GLY A 174 -0.56 12.64 -0.14
C GLY A 174 -1.06 13.33 -1.42
N GLU A 175 -1.53 14.57 -1.36
CA GLU A 175 -1.72 15.36 -2.59
C GLU A 175 -0.36 15.48 -3.29
N SER A 176 -0.28 15.20 -4.60
CA SER A 176 0.97 15.44 -5.33
C SER A 176 1.35 16.89 -5.13
N VAL A 177 2.61 17.16 -4.78
CA VAL A 177 3.11 18.54 -4.66
C VAL A 177 2.79 19.35 -5.91
N ILE A 178 2.80 18.71 -7.09
CA ILE A 178 2.44 19.31 -8.37
C ILE A 178 0.95 19.71 -8.41
N GLU A 179 0.05 18.85 -7.93
CA GLU A 179 -1.38 19.15 -7.88
C GLU A 179 -1.69 20.26 -6.88
N LEU A 180 -1.06 20.24 -5.70
CA LEU A 180 -1.21 21.27 -4.68
C LEU A 180 -0.75 22.64 -5.20
N ILE A 181 0.40 22.69 -5.88
CA ILE A 181 0.95 23.93 -6.46
C ILE A 181 0.00 24.45 -7.55
N ASN A 182 -0.47 23.59 -8.45
CA ASN A 182 -1.41 23.98 -9.51
C ASN A 182 -2.75 24.50 -8.94
N LYS A 183 -3.29 23.89 -7.88
CA LYS A 183 -4.53 24.36 -7.22
C LYS A 183 -4.41 25.75 -6.60
N ASN A 184 -3.19 26.23 -6.36
CA ASN A 184 -2.92 27.56 -5.82
C ASN A 184 -2.50 28.56 -6.92
N ASP A 185 -2.80 28.27 -8.19
CA ASP A 185 -2.49 29.11 -9.35
C ASP A 185 -1.00 29.45 -9.47
N LYS A 186 -0.14 28.47 -9.14
CA LYS A 186 1.33 28.58 -9.21
C LYS A 186 1.89 27.74 -10.34
N ASN A 187 2.87 28.29 -11.06
CA ASN A 187 3.58 27.60 -12.13
C ASN A 187 4.66 26.68 -11.55
N PHE A 188 4.76 25.47 -12.09
CA PHE A 188 5.73 24.46 -11.67
C PHE A 188 6.51 23.89 -12.87
N SER A 189 7.83 23.84 -12.74
CA SER A 189 8.73 23.22 -13.73
C SER A 189 9.57 22.12 -13.09
N LEU A 190 9.58 20.96 -13.75
CA LEU A 190 10.38 19.79 -13.39
C LEU A 190 11.57 19.65 -14.34
N VAL A 191 12.78 19.70 -13.79
CA VAL A 191 14.05 19.56 -14.51
C VAL A 191 14.71 18.23 -14.15
N ASP A 192 14.70 17.28 -15.06
CA ASP A 192 15.12 15.90 -14.79
C ASP A 192 15.62 15.17 -16.08
N ARG A 193 16.23 13.98 -15.98
CA ARG A 193 16.60 13.14 -17.13
C ARG A 193 15.35 12.63 -17.84
N SER A 194 15.42 12.49 -19.18
CA SER A 194 14.28 12.11 -20.01
C SER A 194 13.58 10.81 -19.58
N ASN A 195 14.33 9.84 -19.05
CA ASN A 195 13.81 8.56 -18.58
C ASN A 195 13.08 8.63 -17.22
N ALA A 196 13.39 9.65 -16.40
CA ALA A 196 12.70 9.91 -15.14
C ALA A 196 11.40 10.68 -15.40
N LEU A 197 11.44 11.68 -16.28
CA LEU A 197 10.26 12.47 -16.68
C LEU A 197 9.14 11.61 -17.29
N THR A 198 9.47 10.57 -18.08
CA THR A 198 8.45 9.67 -18.63
C THR A 198 7.73 8.83 -17.57
N LYS A 199 8.35 8.63 -16.40
CA LYS A 199 7.76 7.92 -15.25
C LYS A 199 6.95 8.85 -14.35
N ILE A 200 7.30 10.13 -14.30
CA ILE A 200 6.68 11.17 -13.46
C ILE A 200 5.61 11.94 -14.24
N THR A 201 4.84 11.30 -15.13
CA THR A 201 3.78 11.99 -15.89
C THR A 201 2.62 12.41 -14.97
N ALA A 202 2.80 13.57 -14.34
CA ALA A 202 1.92 14.16 -13.34
C ALA A 202 1.36 15.50 -13.86
N GLY A 203 0.26 15.43 -14.61
CA GLY A 203 -0.61 16.59 -14.84
C GLY A 203 0.04 17.78 -15.57
N ALA A 204 -0.11 18.98 -15.00
CA ALA A 204 0.08 20.29 -15.65
C ALA A 204 1.49 20.91 -15.53
N ALA A 205 2.49 20.18 -15.05
CA ALA A 205 3.86 20.67 -14.90
C ALA A 205 4.57 20.91 -16.25
N SER A 206 5.35 21.98 -16.35
CA SER A 206 6.33 22.14 -17.44
C SER A 206 7.49 21.16 -17.22
N THR A 207 7.92 20.44 -18.26
CA THR A 207 9.00 19.44 -18.14
C THR A 207 10.20 19.82 -18.98
N ILE A 208 11.38 19.78 -18.37
CA ILE A 208 12.65 20.18 -18.98
C ILE A 208 13.65 19.03 -18.82
N SER A 209 14.03 18.41 -19.93
CA SER A 209 14.94 17.28 -19.89
C SER A 209 16.42 17.69 -19.94
N GLY A 210 17.33 16.84 -19.47
CA GLY A 210 18.78 16.98 -19.66
C GLY A 210 19.48 15.62 -19.69
N ARG A 211 20.74 15.59 -20.16
CA ARG A 211 21.52 14.34 -20.30
C ARG A 211 22.50 14.07 -19.16
N ASN A 212 22.95 15.12 -18.48
CA ASN A 212 23.88 15.08 -17.36
C ASN A 212 23.59 16.25 -16.42
N ASP A 213 24.17 16.23 -15.22
CA ASP A 213 23.88 17.19 -14.16
C ASP A 213 24.26 18.62 -14.56
N LYS A 214 25.36 18.81 -15.30
CA LYS A 214 25.75 20.12 -15.84
C LYS A 214 24.67 20.71 -16.76
N GLU A 215 24.16 19.92 -17.70
CA GLU A 215 23.09 20.34 -18.61
C GLU A 215 21.79 20.63 -17.86
N LEU A 216 21.48 19.85 -16.81
CA LEU A 216 20.30 20.05 -15.96
C LEU A 216 20.41 21.36 -15.16
N VAL A 217 21.58 21.67 -14.60
CA VAL A 217 21.86 22.93 -13.87
C VAL A 217 21.71 24.14 -14.79
N ASP A 218 22.33 24.12 -15.98
CA ASP A 218 22.24 25.24 -16.93
C ASP A 218 20.78 25.53 -17.33
N ARG A 219 19.98 24.47 -17.52
CA ARG A 219 18.56 24.57 -17.88
C ARG A 219 17.72 25.05 -16.69
N ALA A 220 17.97 24.56 -15.48
CA ALA A 220 17.30 25.03 -14.28
C ALA A 220 17.56 26.52 -14.04
N ILE A 221 18.80 26.98 -14.20
CA ILE A 221 19.16 28.41 -14.07
C ILE A 221 18.40 29.26 -15.10
N LYS A 222 18.30 28.80 -16.35
CA LYS A 222 17.53 29.49 -17.38
C LYS A 222 16.05 29.59 -17.01
N GLU A 223 15.48 28.52 -16.48
CA GLU A 223 14.08 28.47 -16.04
C GLU A 223 13.84 29.42 -14.86
N ILE A 224 14.71 29.39 -13.85
CA ILE A 224 14.66 30.28 -12.68
C ILE A 224 14.71 31.75 -13.11
N ARG A 225 15.57 32.10 -14.07
CA ARG A 225 15.70 33.47 -14.59
C ARG A 225 14.56 33.93 -15.50
N SER A 226 13.67 33.03 -15.91
CA SER A 226 12.53 33.38 -16.76
C SER A 226 11.46 34.19 -16.02
N GLU A 227 11.46 34.16 -14.67
CA GLU A 227 10.48 34.78 -13.77
C GLU A 227 9.01 34.35 -14.01
N TYR A 228 8.76 33.41 -14.93
CA TYR A 228 7.44 32.85 -15.20
C TYR A 228 7.10 31.69 -14.26
N ASN A 229 8.11 31.01 -13.74
CA ASN A 229 7.95 29.81 -12.92
C ASN A 229 8.05 30.13 -11.42
N ASP A 230 7.05 29.71 -10.64
CA ASP A 230 7.05 29.92 -9.18
C ASP A 230 7.90 28.88 -8.45
N VAL A 231 7.95 27.65 -8.98
CA VAL A 231 8.64 26.51 -8.34
C VAL A 231 9.42 25.69 -9.38
N THR A 232 10.75 25.64 -9.22
CA THR A 232 11.63 24.78 -10.02
C THR A 232 12.11 23.60 -9.20
N TRP A 233 11.82 22.39 -9.65
CA TRP A 233 12.31 21.15 -9.07
C TRP A 233 13.45 20.59 -9.93
N LEU A 234 14.65 20.46 -9.34
CA LEU A 234 15.84 19.93 -10.02
C LEU A 234 16.32 18.63 -9.34
N HIS A 235 16.58 17.61 -10.16
CA HIS A 235 17.14 16.33 -9.71
C HIS A 235 18.55 16.13 -10.29
N LEU A 236 19.52 15.83 -9.41
CA LEU A 236 20.91 15.54 -9.75
C LEU A 236 21.25 14.08 -9.44
N TYR A 237 22.06 13.45 -10.30
CA TYR A 237 22.27 12.01 -10.33
C TYR A 237 23.71 11.57 -10.18
N ASP A 238 24.70 12.43 -10.43
CA ASP A 238 26.11 12.01 -10.55
C ASP A 238 26.62 11.33 -9.25
N LEU A 239 26.19 11.79 -8.08
CA LEU A 239 26.49 11.14 -6.80
C LEU A 239 25.82 9.76 -6.65
N ASN A 240 24.57 9.60 -7.10
CA ASN A 240 23.89 8.31 -7.07
C ASN A 240 24.53 7.33 -8.06
N ASP A 241 24.90 7.80 -9.25
CA ASP A 241 25.60 7.01 -10.26
C ASP A 241 26.98 6.57 -9.73
N CYS A 242 27.72 7.44 -9.02
CA CYS A 242 28.96 7.06 -8.34
C CYS A 242 28.74 6.00 -7.26
N TYR A 243 27.66 6.10 -6.48
CA TYR A 243 27.31 5.16 -5.44
C TYR A 243 26.92 3.77 -6.00
N GLU A 244 25.97 3.72 -6.93
CA GLU A 244 25.47 2.47 -7.53
C GLU A 244 26.59 1.69 -8.25
N ASN A 245 27.50 2.43 -8.89
CA ASN A 245 28.63 1.83 -9.61
C ASN A 245 29.87 1.58 -8.74
N LYS A 246 29.81 1.85 -7.43
CA LYS A 246 30.96 1.74 -6.48
C LYS A 246 32.23 2.43 -7.01
N SER A 247 32.08 3.63 -7.54
CA SER A 247 33.17 4.39 -8.14
C SER A 247 34.16 4.90 -7.08
N GLU A 248 35.46 4.91 -7.40
CA GLU A 248 36.52 5.50 -6.56
C GLU A 248 36.49 7.05 -6.54
N ASN A 249 35.67 7.71 -7.36
CA ASN A 249 35.65 9.17 -7.54
C ASN A 249 34.62 9.91 -6.66
N LEU A 250 34.37 9.43 -5.44
CA LEU A 250 33.35 10.01 -4.54
C LEU A 250 33.62 11.49 -4.22
N ASP A 251 34.87 11.85 -3.95
CA ASP A 251 35.25 13.23 -3.61
C ASP A 251 34.96 14.22 -4.74
N GLN A 252 35.21 13.81 -5.99
CA GLN A 252 34.92 14.63 -7.16
C GLN A 252 33.40 14.84 -7.32
N ALA A 253 32.60 13.77 -7.17
CA ALA A 253 31.15 13.86 -7.26
C ALA A 253 30.55 14.75 -6.15
N LEU A 254 31.11 14.70 -4.94
CA LEU A 254 30.74 15.60 -3.85
C LEU A 254 31.11 17.06 -4.15
N SER A 255 32.29 17.30 -4.72
CA SER A 255 32.71 18.63 -5.17
C SER A 255 31.79 19.19 -6.25
N ASP A 256 31.47 18.37 -7.26
CA ASP A 256 30.64 18.77 -8.39
C ASP A 256 29.22 19.13 -7.94
N ILE A 257 28.63 18.36 -7.02
CA ILE A 257 27.33 18.70 -6.43
C ILE A 257 27.37 20.01 -5.66
N ASN A 258 28.43 20.29 -4.89
CA ASN A 258 28.57 21.56 -4.19
C ASN A 258 28.58 22.74 -5.17
N ASP A 259 29.34 22.63 -6.25
CA ASP A 259 29.41 23.66 -7.28
C ASP A 259 28.07 23.83 -8.00
N SER A 260 27.36 22.75 -8.29
CA SER A 260 26.00 22.79 -8.88
C SER A 260 25.00 23.49 -7.97
N VAL A 261 24.95 23.11 -6.69
CA VAL A 261 24.04 23.71 -5.71
C VAL A 261 24.32 25.21 -5.54
N LYS A 262 25.60 25.60 -5.47
CA LYS A 262 26.00 27.01 -5.37
C LYS A 262 25.54 27.83 -6.57
N GLN A 263 25.75 27.32 -7.79
CA GLN A 263 25.32 28.00 -9.00
C GLN A 263 23.80 28.21 -9.06
N VAL A 264 23.01 27.21 -8.65
CA VAL A 264 21.56 27.32 -8.57
C VAL A 264 21.15 28.36 -7.52
N TYR A 265 21.73 28.31 -6.33
CA TYR A 265 21.44 29.24 -5.24
C TYR A 265 21.76 30.71 -5.60
N ASP A 266 22.90 30.94 -6.23
CA ASP A 266 23.32 32.27 -6.66
C ASP A 266 22.35 32.84 -7.72
N ALA A 267 21.78 31.98 -8.56
CA ALA A 267 20.80 32.34 -9.57
C ALA A 267 19.38 32.61 -9.03
N LEU A 268 19.05 32.18 -7.80
CA LEU A 268 17.71 32.39 -7.25
C LEU A 268 17.40 33.88 -7.03
N PRO A 269 16.21 34.36 -7.43
CA PRO A 269 15.68 35.65 -7.02
C PRO A 269 15.43 35.70 -5.50
N LYS A 270 15.21 36.91 -4.96
CA LYS A 270 14.78 37.07 -3.56
C LYS A 270 13.36 36.54 -3.39
N ASN A 271 13.09 35.89 -2.26
CA ASN A 271 11.83 35.24 -1.88
C ASN A 271 11.45 34.01 -2.73
N CYS A 272 12.41 33.35 -3.39
CA CYS A 272 12.19 32.11 -4.11
C CYS A 272 12.60 30.88 -3.28
N MET A 273 11.88 29.78 -3.47
CA MET A 273 12.19 28.48 -2.88
C MET A 273 12.69 27.53 -3.98
N CYS A 274 13.86 26.92 -3.76
CA CYS A 274 14.36 25.85 -4.62
C CYS A 274 14.44 24.54 -3.83
N VAL A 275 14.00 23.44 -4.45
CA VAL A 275 14.11 22.09 -3.91
C VAL A 275 15.10 21.32 -4.76
N ILE A 276 16.21 20.90 -4.16
CA ILE A 276 17.22 20.05 -4.79
C ILE A 276 17.23 18.70 -4.07
N MET A 277 17.02 17.62 -4.84
CA MET A 277 17.11 16.24 -4.33
C MET A 277 18.37 15.57 -4.88
N GLY A 278 19.17 15.01 -3.97
CA GLY A 278 20.26 14.09 -4.31
C GLY A 278 19.76 12.66 -4.14
N GLY A 279 19.77 11.88 -5.23
CA GLY A 279 18.96 10.67 -5.40
C GLY A 279 19.27 9.42 -4.56
N CYS A 280 19.88 9.49 -3.37
CA CYS A 280 20.12 8.28 -2.56
C CYS A 280 18.94 7.98 -1.60
N GLY A 281 18.10 7.00 -1.97
CA GLY A 281 17.04 6.49 -1.08
C GLY A 281 17.55 5.70 0.14
N ASN A 282 18.86 5.51 0.29
CA ASN A 282 19.50 4.76 1.38
C ASN A 282 20.53 5.62 2.13
N LEU A 283 20.01 6.52 2.97
CA LEU A 283 20.76 7.47 3.81
C LEU A 283 21.85 6.80 4.66
N TYR A 284 21.54 5.62 5.21
CA TYR A 284 22.44 4.86 6.07
C TYR A 284 23.73 4.42 5.35
N ALA A 285 23.64 4.14 4.05
CA ALA A 285 24.80 3.69 3.29
C ALA A 285 25.75 4.84 2.94
N VAL A 286 25.22 6.03 2.64
CA VAL A 286 26.02 7.22 2.35
C VAL A 286 26.70 7.76 3.62
N GLU A 287 25.99 7.79 4.75
CA GLU A 287 26.59 8.16 6.05
C GLU A 287 27.74 7.22 6.43
N ASN A 288 27.58 5.90 6.23
CA ASN A 288 28.65 4.94 6.51
C ASN A 288 29.86 5.11 5.58
N MET A 289 29.69 5.54 4.33
CA MET A 289 30.83 5.80 3.44
C MET A 289 31.59 7.06 3.84
N ILE A 290 30.87 8.13 4.22
CA ILE A 290 31.48 9.37 4.73
C ILE A 290 32.26 9.09 6.02
N ASN A 291 31.65 8.34 6.96
CA ASN A 291 32.27 8.02 8.25
C ASN A 291 33.47 7.07 8.15
N ASN A 292 33.61 6.34 7.04
CA ASN A 292 34.73 5.41 6.78
C ASN A 292 35.85 6.03 5.93
N GLY A 293 35.69 7.25 5.42
CA GLY A 293 36.76 8.02 4.76
C GLY A 293 37.61 8.75 5.82
N GLU A 294 38.91 8.48 5.86
CA GLU A 294 39.85 8.92 6.91
C GLU A 294 40.12 10.44 7.04
N ASP A 295 39.29 11.34 6.48
CA ASP A 295 39.62 12.78 6.42
C ASP A 295 38.41 13.66 6.83
N ASN A 296 38.02 13.56 8.10
CA ASN A 296 36.94 14.36 8.72
C ASN A 296 37.20 15.89 8.71
N ASP A 297 38.43 16.33 8.43
CA ASP A 297 38.83 17.74 8.53
C ASP A 297 38.66 18.55 7.23
N LYS A 298 38.21 17.94 6.12
CA LYS A 298 38.03 18.65 4.83
C LYS A 298 36.59 18.94 4.43
N ILE A 299 35.60 18.35 5.11
CA ILE A 299 34.18 18.54 4.75
C ILE A 299 33.58 19.67 5.59
N ASP A 300 34.17 20.86 5.48
CA ASP A 300 33.63 22.10 6.08
C ASP A 300 32.58 22.77 5.17
N ASN A 301 31.96 22.00 4.27
CA ASN A 301 31.09 22.50 3.22
C ASN A 301 29.71 21.84 3.28
N PHE A 302 28.71 22.65 2.90
CA PHE A 302 27.26 22.40 2.70
C PHE A 302 26.75 20.96 2.86
N VAL A 303 27.42 19.96 2.26
CA VAL A 303 27.21 18.50 2.36
C VAL A 303 27.00 17.95 3.78
N HIS A 304 27.76 18.37 4.81
CA HIS A 304 27.55 17.80 6.15
C HIS A 304 26.22 18.25 6.79
N LYS A 305 25.62 19.35 6.31
CA LYS A 305 24.23 19.72 6.65
C LYS A 305 23.20 18.93 5.82
N ILE A 306 23.57 18.49 4.61
CA ILE A 306 22.73 17.66 3.72
C ILE A 306 22.53 16.24 4.28
N SER A 307 23.50 15.69 5.02
CA SER A 307 23.42 14.32 5.55
C SER A 307 22.27 14.08 6.55
N THR A 308 21.68 15.13 7.12
CA THR A 308 20.55 15.02 8.07
C THR A 308 19.15 15.08 7.41
N GLY A 309 19.07 15.17 6.08
CA GLY A 309 17.81 15.09 5.34
C GLY A 309 17.93 15.68 3.94
N PHE A 310 17.80 14.85 2.89
CA PHE A 310 17.96 15.23 1.48
C PHE A 310 16.77 16.01 0.90
N VAL A 311 16.40 17.11 1.54
CA VAL A 311 15.64 18.21 0.94
C VAL A 311 16.38 19.49 1.29
N LEU A 312 17.22 19.98 0.38
CA LEU A 312 17.70 21.36 0.48
C LEU A 312 16.55 22.28 0.08
N CYS A 313 15.85 22.79 1.08
CA CYS A 313 14.88 23.85 0.93
C CYS A 313 15.53 25.17 1.36
N GLY A 314 15.89 26.01 0.38
CA GLY A 314 16.47 27.33 0.63
C GLY A 314 15.49 28.42 0.23
N ILE A 315 15.17 29.32 1.15
CA ILE A 315 14.51 30.60 0.86
C ILE A 315 15.60 31.68 0.87
N LYS A 316 15.73 32.43 -0.22
CA LYS A 316 16.67 33.57 -0.33
C LYS A 316 16.01 34.89 0.02
#